data_AF-A0A7W1W6Z0-F1
#
_entry.id   AF-A0A7W1W6Z0-F1
#
_cell.length_a   1.000
_cell.length_b   1.000
_cell.length_c   1.000
_cell.angle_alpha   90.00
_cell.angle_beta   90.00
_cell.angle_gamma   90.00
#
_symmetry.space_group_name_H-M   'P 1'
#
loop_
_entity.id
_entity.type
_entity.pdbx_description
1 polymer ?
#
loop_
_entity_poly.entity_id
_entity_poly.type
_entity_poly.pdbx_seq_one_letter_code
_entity_poly.pdbx_strand_id
1 'polypeptide(L)'
;MGKTFFITANEGDARDYAGFKEEVRINSLLLDPAVFPDATFLKTDAQIGRLNVTKTLGNFDGDAEYEALFAFGARSFSIWTGHGEQVYDSGDDNR
;
A
#
# COMPACT_ATOMS: atom_id res chain seq x y z
N MET A 1 -23.82 2.22 9.86
CA MET A 1 -23.13 3.43 9.36
C MET A 1 -22.05 2.94 8.41
N GLY A 2 -22.10 3.41 7.16
CA GLY A 2 -21.56 2.71 5.99
C GLY A 2 -20.03 2.66 5.97
N LYS A 3 -19.49 1.44 5.93
CA LYS A 3 -18.09 1.21 5.59
C LYS A 3 -17.96 1.32 4.07
N THR A 4 -17.13 2.26 3.61
CA THR A 4 -16.76 2.35 2.19
C THR A 4 -15.68 1.30 1.93
N PHE A 5 -16.04 0.24 1.21
CA PHE A 5 -15.10 -0.75 0.72
C PHE A 5 -15.02 -0.64 -0.80
N PHE A 6 -13.83 -0.42 -1.33
CA PHE A 6 -13.55 -0.65 -2.74
C PHE A 6 -12.83 -1.99 -2.85
N ILE A 7 -13.53 -2.99 -3.38
CA ILE A 7 -12.98 -4.28 -3.77
C ILE A 7 -12.88 -4.24 -5.29
N THR A 8 -11.68 -4.42 -5.85
CA THR A 8 -11.53 -4.78 -7.27
C THR A 8 -11.19 -6.28 -7.36
N ALA A 9 -11.67 -6.91 -8.43
CA ALA A 9 -11.93 -8.34 -8.52
C ALA A 9 -10.69 -9.24 -8.64
N ASN A 10 -10.84 -10.46 -8.11
CA ASN A 10 -9.97 -11.62 -8.31
C ASN A 10 -10.31 -12.31 -9.65
N GLU A 11 -9.38 -12.39 -10.60
CA GLU A 11 -9.38 -13.41 -11.66
C GLU A 11 -7.96 -13.92 -11.93
N GLY A 12 -7.79 -15.23 -11.75
CA GLY A 12 -6.65 -15.99 -12.27
C GLY A 12 -6.59 -15.91 -13.80
N ASP A 13 -5.38 -16.08 -14.32
CA ASP A 13 -4.98 -15.79 -15.72
C ASP A 13 -5.05 -14.30 -16.09
N ALA A 14 -4.51 -13.45 -15.21
CA ALA A 14 -4.31 -12.04 -15.50
C ALA A 14 -3.17 -11.88 -16.53
N ARG A 15 -3.54 -12.02 -17.80
CA ARG A 15 -2.86 -11.37 -18.91
C ARG A 15 -2.53 -9.94 -18.49
N ASP A 16 -1.23 -9.70 -18.43
CA ASP A 16 -0.57 -8.40 -18.34
C ASP A 16 -1.38 -7.36 -19.15
N TYR A 17 -2.28 -6.64 -18.47
CA TYR A 17 -2.95 -5.48 -19.05
C TYR A 17 -1.86 -4.44 -19.20
N ALA A 18 -1.21 -4.48 -20.37
CA ALA A 18 -0.14 -3.59 -20.77
C ALA A 18 -0.58 -2.13 -20.58
N GLY A 19 -0.14 -1.53 -19.47
CA GLY A 19 -0.18 -0.08 -19.28
C GLY A 19 -0.67 0.43 -17.94
N PHE A 20 -1.44 -0.35 -17.17
CA PHE A 20 -1.94 0.12 -15.86
C PHE A 20 -1.26 -0.64 -14.71
N LYS A 21 -0.03 -0.23 -14.38
CA LYS A 21 0.61 -0.62 -13.11
C LYS A 21 0.17 0.37 -12.03
N GLU A 22 -0.94 0.06 -11.36
CA GLU A 22 -1.31 0.71 -10.08
C GLU A 22 -0.28 0.37 -8.99
N GLU A 23 0.41 -0.75 -9.13
CA GLU A 23 1.48 -1.17 -8.24
C GLU A 23 2.76 -0.36 -8.43
N VAL A 24 3.28 0.13 -7.31
CA VAL A 24 4.56 0.83 -7.19
C VAL A 24 5.31 0.28 -5.98
N ARG A 25 6.65 0.31 -6.02
CA ARG A 25 7.45 -0.07 -4.85
C ARG A 25 7.48 1.06 -3.84
N ILE A 26 7.42 0.72 -2.55
CA ILE A 26 7.56 1.71 -1.48
C ILE A 26 8.88 2.49 -1.62
N ASN A 27 9.97 1.84 -2.03
CA ASN A 27 11.25 2.52 -2.24
C ASN A 27 11.24 3.58 -3.36
N SER A 28 10.24 3.55 -4.24
CA SER A 28 10.03 4.54 -5.31
C SER A 28 8.99 5.62 -4.98
N LEU A 29 8.27 5.53 -3.86
CA LEU A 29 7.31 6.53 -3.40
C LEU A 29 7.97 7.66 -2.62
N LEU A 30 7.42 8.88 -2.69
CA LEU A 30 7.66 9.92 -1.70
C LEU A 30 6.70 9.68 -0.54
N LEU A 31 7.22 9.61 0.68
CA LEU A 31 6.44 9.41 1.89
C LEU A 31 6.46 10.71 2.67
N ASP A 32 5.31 11.14 3.18
CA ASP A 32 5.22 12.34 3.99
C ASP A 32 6.12 12.16 5.24
N PRO A 33 7.15 12.99 5.45
CA PRO A 33 8.03 12.88 6.61
C PRO A 33 7.33 13.15 7.95
N ALA A 34 6.17 13.81 7.96
CA ALA A 34 5.36 14.00 9.16
C ALA A 34 4.68 12.69 9.59
N VAL A 35 4.35 11.81 8.63
CA VAL A 35 3.74 10.49 8.90
C VAL A 35 4.79 9.38 8.96
N PHE A 36 5.78 9.39 8.07
CA PHE A 36 6.88 8.44 7.97
C PHE A 36 8.22 9.10 8.31
N PRO A 37 8.48 9.44 9.59
CA PRO A 37 9.73 10.11 9.99
C PRO A 37 10.97 9.25 9.68
N ASP A 38 10.81 7.93 9.63
CA ASP A 38 11.86 6.95 9.31
C ASP A 38 11.80 6.45 7.86
N ALA A 39 11.19 7.22 6.94
CA ALA A 39 10.99 6.82 5.54
C ALA A 39 12.25 6.28 4.86
N THR A 40 13.43 6.87 5.12
CA THR A 40 14.69 6.37 4.55
C THR A 40 15.00 4.93 4.98
N PHE A 41 14.76 4.58 6.25
CA PHE A 41 14.96 3.23 6.76
C PHE A 41 13.90 2.26 6.19
N LEU A 42 12.63 2.68 6.20
CA LEU A 42 11.51 1.86 5.68
C LEU A 42 11.65 1.54 4.19
N LYS A 43 12.19 2.47 3.41
CA LYS A 43 12.44 2.32 1.97
C LYS A 43 13.63 1.42 1.64
N THR A 44 14.37 0.92 2.64
CA THR A 44 15.45 -0.05 2.38
C THR A 44 14.89 -1.41 1.94
N ASP A 45 15.67 -2.13 1.13
CA ASP A 45 15.30 -3.47 0.67
C ASP A 45 15.19 -4.48 1.81
N ALA A 46 15.90 -4.24 2.91
CA ALA A 46 15.84 -5.08 4.12
C ALA A 46 14.58 -4.85 4.97
N GLN A 47 13.87 -3.75 4.74
CA GLN A 47 12.61 -3.43 5.41
C GLN A 47 11.46 -3.65 4.41
N ILE A 48 10.58 -2.66 4.24
CA ILE A 48 9.40 -2.76 3.38
C ILE A 48 9.62 -2.17 1.99
N GLY A 49 10.83 -1.66 1.66
CA GLY A 49 11.11 -0.96 0.42
C GLY A 49 10.77 -1.74 -0.86
N ARG A 50 10.78 -3.07 -0.78
CA ARG A 50 10.50 -3.98 -1.91
C ARG A 50 9.03 -4.37 -2.05
N LEU A 51 8.19 -4.07 -1.07
CA LEU A 51 6.77 -4.35 -1.11
C LEU A 51 6.10 -3.49 -2.19
N ASN A 52 5.20 -4.10 -2.95
CA ASN A 52 4.36 -3.40 -3.90
C ASN A 52 3.11 -2.88 -3.17
N VAL A 53 2.79 -1.63 -3.40
CA VAL A 53 1.59 -0.94 -2.91
C VAL A 53 0.86 -0.29 -4.07
N THR A 54 -0.42 0.06 -3.90
CA THR A 54 -1.09 0.91 -4.87
C THR A 54 -0.63 2.37 -4.76
N LYS A 55 -0.44 3.03 -5.90
CA LYS A 55 -0.25 4.48 -6.02
C LYS A 55 -1.55 5.27 -6.15
N THR A 56 -2.70 4.59 -6.20
CA THR A 56 -4.01 5.24 -6.36
C THR A 56 -4.71 5.53 -5.03
N LEU A 57 -4.13 5.07 -3.92
CA LEU A 57 -4.59 5.31 -2.54
C LEU A 57 -3.42 5.78 -1.68
N GLY A 58 -3.74 6.33 -0.50
CA GLY A 58 -2.76 6.66 0.52
C GLY A 58 -2.12 8.04 0.40
N ASN A 59 -2.56 8.83 -0.57
CA ASN A 59 -2.34 10.27 -0.63
C ASN A 59 -3.72 10.93 -0.42
N PHE A 60 -3.92 11.52 0.75
CA PHE A 60 -5.20 12.03 1.23
C PHE A 60 -5.41 13.52 0.97
N ASP A 61 -4.34 14.28 0.77
CA ASP A 61 -4.39 15.72 0.51
C ASP A 61 -4.13 16.10 -0.96
N GLY A 62 -3.72 15.14 -1.78
CA GLY A 62 -3.53 15.25 -3.23
C GLY A 62 -2.16 15.77 -3.66
N ASP A 63 -1.15 15.78 -2.78
CA ASP A 63 0.17 16.31 -3.09
C ASP A 63 1.12 15.26 -3.73
N ALA A 64 2.44 15.39 -3.60
CA ALA A 64 3.39 14.43 -4.15
C ALA A 64 3.76 13.30 -3.17
N GLU A 65 3.43 13.47 -1.90
CA GLU A 65 3.76 12.62 -0.76
C GLU A 65 2.61 11.65 -0.47
N TYR A 66 2.88 10.64 0.35
CA TYR A 66 1.90 9.63 0.73
C TYR A 66 1.90 9.51 2.25
N GLU A 67 0.71 9.49 2.84
CA GLU A 67 0.43 9.40 4.27
C GLU A 67 0.04 7.97 4.67
N ALA A 68 -0.28 7.10 3.71
CA ALA A 68 -0.57 5.69 3.99
C ALA A 68 -0.13 4.75 2.86
N LEU A 69 0.13 3.50 3.21
CA LEU A 69 0.61 2.47 2.29
C LEU A 69 -0.35 1.29 2.27
N PHE A 70 -0.84 0.95 1.08
CA PHE A 70 -1.84 -0.10 0.84
C PHE A 70 -1.24 -1.21 -0.03
N ALA A 71 -0.96 -2.36 0.57
CA ALA A 71 -0.42 -3.52 -0.12
C ALA A 71 -1.52 -4.54 -0.45
N PHE A 72 -1.41 -5.21 -1.60
CA PHE A 72 -2.31 -6.29 -2.00
C PHE A 72 -1.64 -7.66 -1.78
N GLY A 73 -2.38 -8.58 -1.17
CA GLY A 73 -2.09 -10.01 -1.13
C GLY A 73 -3.13 -10.79 -1.94
N ALA A 74 -2.84 -12.07 -2.24
CA ALA A 74 -3.69 -12.93 -3.08
C ALA A 74 -5.13 -13.09 -2.58
N ARG A 75 -5.42 -12.74 -1.32
CA ARG A 75 -6.74 -12.86 -0.67
C ARG A 75 -7.04 -11.74 0.32
N SER A 76 -6.15 -10.76 0.49
CA SER A 76 -6.28 -9.72 1.51
C SER A 76 -5.53 -8.45 1.14
N PHE A 77 -5.77 -7.36 1.87
CA PHE A 77 -4.97 -6.15 1.82
C PHE A 77 -4.44 -5.81 3.21
N SER A 78 -3.30 -5.13 3.25
CA SER A 78 -2.67 -4.70 4.50
C SER A 78 -2.40 -3.20 4.50
N ILE A 79 -2.55 -2.57 5.67
CA ILE A 79 -2.24 -1.16 5.88
C ILE A 79 -1.04 -1.05 6.82
N TRP A 80 -0.09 -0.21 6.46
CA TRP A 80 1.16 0.00 7.19
C TRP A 80 1.28 1.43 7.68
N THR A 81 1.91 1.62 8.84
CA THR A 81 2.15 2.94 9.46
C THR A 81 3.49 3.53 9.08
N GLY A 82 3.64 4.80 9.50
CA GLY A 82 4.87 5.58 9.62
C GLY A 82 6.10 4.89 10.18
N HIS A 83 5.91 3.86 11.01
CA HIS A 83 6.97 3.13 11.70
C HIS A 83 7.23 1.75 11.08
N GLY A 84 6.59 1.45 9.93
CA GLY A 84 6.71 0.15 9.28
C GLY A 84 5.91 -0.95 9.98
N GLU A 85 4.98 -0.58 10.86
CA GLU A 85 4.11 -1.54 11.55
C GLU A 85 2.86 -1.79 10.72
N GLN A 86 2.48 -3.06 10.59
CA GLN A 86 1.21 -3.42 9.98
C GLN A 86 0.09 -3.17 10.99
N VAL A 87 -0.84 -2.27 10.67
CA VAL A 87 -1.98 -1.92 11.53
C VAL A 87 -3.28 -2.55 11.12
N TYR A 88 -3.34 -3.10 9.90
CA TYR A 88 -4.51 -3.80 9.43
C TYR A 88 -4.10 -4.91 8.46
N ASP A 89 -4.75 -6.07 8.57
CA ASP A 89 -4.77 -7.12 7.57
C ASP A 89 -6.21 -7.56 7.37
N SER A 90 -6.72 -7.45 6.15
CA SER A 90 -8.07 -7.92 5.84
C SER A 90 -8.19 -9.45 5.83
N GLY A 91 -7.06 -10.18 5.83
CA GLY A 91 -7.01 -11.64 5.90
C GLY A 91 -7.14 -12.17 7.32
N ASP A 92 -6.76 -11.37 8.32
CA ASP A 92 -6.92 -11.69 9.75
C ASP A 92 -8.24 -11.17 10.34
N ASP A 93 -9.01 -10.34 9.61
CA ASP A 93 -10.35 -9.84 9.98
C ASP A 93 -11.43 -10.93 9.83
N ASN A 94 -11.18 -12.12 10.38
CA ASN A 94 -12.10 -13.25 10.41
C ASN A 94 -12.18 -13.90 11.81
N ARG A 95 -12.20 -13.09 12.88
CA ARG A 95 -12.55 -13.53 14.23
C ARG A 95 -13.92 -13.03 14.68
#